data_AF-A0A2E5MYZ5-F1
#
_entry.id   AF-A0A2E5MYZ5-F1
#
_cell.length_a   1.000
_cell.length_b   1.000
_cell.length_c   1.000
_cell.angle_alpha   90.00
_cell.angle_beta   90.00
_cell.angle_gamma   90.00
#
_symmetry.space_group_name_H-M   'P 1'
#
loop_
_entity.id
_entity.type
_entity.pdbx_description
1 polymer ?
#
loop_
_entity_poly.entity_id
_entity_poly.type
_entity_poly.pdbx_seq_one_letter_code
_entity_poly.pdbx_strand_id
1 'polypeptide(L)'
;MTDFDKQRTIRPWLIASVVLVFIGAIYSILWIALAMSVQEQSVMWIKEQSNHGLNLRYEKLVASGYPFAIHLEVTSPALSVSKNAFSLDWQGESLKVTTRLWDKNRYRIEVSGKQILVFGKAKEGQKFTGDVEQALAEFVLFKGELTNVNIGLTEVQLINYNAASEVIGIPRAELLVKKLEKPDVDVHAASWSLSASTENLILPWFRFSPLGTKLSLITEAHLIGKIEGDNLVRSLENWRDNGGTAELKTLKIGHGPLKVHTEGTLALDNKLQPIGALTAKLEGFYQTIDALKALSVVTARNAITAKVLIGVLSRAPVDGGPPVLNLSITAQNQNLYIGPIRLLKLPKVNWH
;
A
#
# COMPACT_ATOMS: atom_id res chain seq x y z
N MET A 1 16.24 22.05 83.66
CA MET A 1 17.44 22.23 82.82
C MET A 1 17.10 21.62 81.48
N THR A 2 17.17 22.46 80.45
CA THR A 2 16.48 22.43 79.15
C THR A 2 16.57 21.15 78.32
N ASP A 3 15.41 20.76 77.80
CA ASP A 3 15.13 19.61 76.94
C ASP A 3 15.44 19.93 75.46
N PHE A 4 15.88 18.91 74.72
CA PHE A 4 16.43 18.99 73.37
C PHE A 4 15.34 19.06 72.30
N ASP A 5 15.00 20.26 71.82
CA ASP A 5 14.19 20.41 70.59
C ASP A 5 15.09 20.45 69.35
N LYS A 6 15.48 19.27 68.87
CA LYS A 6 16.27 19.10 67.65
C LYS A 6 15.31 18.96 66.45
N GLN A 7 14.83 20.10 65.93
CA GLN A 7 14.06 20.12 64.69
C GLN A 7 14.86 19.45 63.56
N ARG A 8 14.40 18.27 63.12
CA ARG A 8 14.91 17.56 61.94
C ARG A 8 14.56 18.37 60.70
N THR A 9 15.46 19.24 60.25
CA THR A 9 15.34 19.92 58.96
C THR A 9 15.52 18.89 57.85
N ILE A 10 14.40 18.37 57.35
CA ILE A 10 14.40 17.47 56.19
C ILE A 10 14.99 18.25 55.02
N ARG A 11 16.13 17.80 54.50
CA ARG A 11 16.82 18.51 53.42
C ARG A 11 15.90 18.51 52.18
N PRO A 12 15.64 19.67 51.54
CA PRO A 12 14.67 19.78 50.44
C PRO A 12 14.99 18.87 49.25
N TRP A 13 16.26 18.54 49.02
CA TRP A 13 16.66 17.58 47.99
C TRP A 13 16.23 16.13 48.30
N LEU A 14 16.16 15.72 49.58
CA LEU A 14 15.64 14.41 49.95
C LEU A 14 14.14 14.31 49.65
N ILE A 15 13.39 15.37 49.95
CA ILE A 15 11.96 15.45 49.61
C ILE A 15 11.79 15.40 48.09
N ALA A 16 12.58 16.18 47.33
CA ALA A 16 12.53 16.16 45.87
C ALA A 16 12.85 14.77 45.28
N SER A 17 13.87 14.07 45.81
CA SER A 17 14.21 12.71 45.37
C SER A 17 13.11 11.70 45.69
N VAL A 18 12.51 11.76 46.88
CA VAL A 18 11.39 10.88 47.27
C VAL A 18 10.17 11.13 46.39
N VAL A 19 9.84 12.39 46.12
CA VAL A 19 8.75 12.77 45.22
C VAL A 19 9.00 12.28 43.80
N LEU A 20 10.23 12.37 43.29
CA LEU A 20 10.60 11.89 41.97
C LEU A 20 10.50 10.36 41.85
N VAL A 21 10.96 9.63 42.88
CA VAL A 21 10.77 8.17 42.97
C VAL A 21 9.29 7.81 43.00
N PHE A 22 8.48 8.55 43.76
CA PHE A 22 7.05 8.31 43.87
C PHE A 22 6.31 8.58 42.54
N ILE A 23 6.65 9.67 41.84
CA ILE A 23 6.15 9.95 40.49
C ILE A 23 6.57 8.84 39.52
N GLY A 24 7.82 8.38 39.57
CA GLY A 24 8.31 7.27 38.76
C GLY A 24 7.57 5.95 39.03
N ALA A 25 7.25 5.66 40.29
CA ALA A 25 6.48 4.49 40.69
C ALA A 25 5.02 4.57 40.21
N ILE A 26 4.35 5.71 40.41
CA ILE A 26 3.00 5.96 39.89
C ILE A 26 2.99 5.82 38.37
N TYR A 27 3.97 6.42 37.69
CA TYR A 27 4.11 6.32 36.24
C TYR A 27 4.29 4.88 35.79
N SER A 28 5.12 4.11 36.50
CA SER A 28 5.33 2.68 36.21
C SER A 28 4.04 1.87 36.37
N ILE A 29 3.26 2.10 37.42
CA ILE A 29 1.96 1.45 37.64
C ILE A 29 0.97 1.82 36.53
N LEU A 30 0.89 3.11 36.16
CA LEU A 30 0.03 3.58 35.07
C LEU A 30 0.43 2.96 33.72
N TRP A 31 1.73 2.90 33.44
CA TRP A 31 2.25 2.27 32.22
C TRP A 31 1.89 0.78 32.16
N ILE A 32 2.09 0.04 33.27
CA ILE A 32 1.74 -1.38 33.36
C ILE A 32 0.24 -1.59 33.16
N ALA A 33 -0.62 -0.77 33.79
CA ALA A 33 -2.06 -0.82 33.62
C ALA A 33 -2.49 -0.56 32.17
N LEU A 34 -1.87 0.42 31.50
CA LEU A 34 -2.12 0.70 30.08
C LEU A 34 -1.69 -0.45 29.18
N ALA A 35 -0.50 -1.01 29.40
CA ALA A 35 0.02 -2.13 28.63
C ALA A 35 -0.90 -3.37 28.74
N MET A 36 -1.37 -3.69 29.95
CA MET A 36 -2.34 -4.77 30.16
C MET A 36 -3.68 -4.49 29.49
N SER A 37 -4.21 -3.26 29.61
CA SER A 37 -5.48 -2.90 28.99
C SER A 37 -5.42 -2.98 27.46
N VAL A 38 -4.32 -2.49 26.84
CA VAL A 38 -4.12 -2.59 25.39
C VAL A 38 -4.04 -4.05 24.95
N GLN A 39 -3.35 -4.90 25.70
CA GLN A 39 -3.27 -6.33 25.44
C GLN A 39 -4.66 -7.00 25.52
N GLU A 40 -5.43 -6.75 26.59
CA GLU A 40 -6.78 -7.30 26.76
C GLU A 40 -7.75 -6.84 25.67
N GLN A 41 -7.77 -5.54 25.36
CA GLN A 41 -8.60 -4.98 24.29
C GLN A 41 -8.23 -5.57 22.93
N SER A 42 -6.94 -5.79 22.67
CA SER A 42 -6.47 -6.43 21.44
C SER A 42 -7.01 -7.87 21.33
N VAL A 43 -6.93 -8.66 22.41
CA VAL A 43 -7.45 -10.03 22.42
C VAL A 43 -8.97 -10.07 22.21
N MET A 44 -9.70 -9.16 22.85
CA MET A 44 -11.15 -9.03 22.68
C MET A 44 -11.53 -8.66 21.25
N TRP A 45 -10.85 -7.67 20.66
CA TRP A 45 -11.04 -7.27 19.28
C TRP A 45 -10.74 -8.43 18.31
N ILE A 46 -9.64 -9.16 18.50
CA ILE A 46 -9.29 -10.33 17.69
C ILE A 46 -10.41 -11.39 17.73
N LYS A 47 -10.96 -11.64 18.92
CA LYS A 47 -12.06 -12.60 19.09
C LYS A 47 -13.34 -12.12 18.38
N GLU A 48 -13.64 -10.83 18.43
CA GLU A 48 -14.78 -10.23 17.73
C GLU A 48 -14.63 -10.31 16.21
N GLN A 49 -13.41 -10.08 15.68
CA GLN A 49 -13.14 -10.16 14.24
C GLN A 49 -13.27 -11.58 13.68
N SER A 50 -13.09 -12.62 14.49
CA SER A 50 -13.31 -14.01 14.05
C SER A 50 -14.76 -14.27 13.66
N ASN A 51 -15.73 -13.62 14.30
CA ASN A 51 -17.15 -13.68 13.93
C ASN A 51 -17.44 -13.00 12.58
N HIS A 52 -16.54 -12.14 12.10
CA HIS A 52 -16.63 -11.41 10.83
C HIS A 52 -15.82 -12.10 9.70
N GLY A 53 -15.32 -13.32 9.93
CA GLY A 53 -14.60 -14.11 8.93
C GLY A 53 -13.10 -13.84 8.84
N LEU A 54 -12.56 -13.02 9.75
CA LEU A 54 -11.12 -12.76 9.89
C LEU A 54 -10.56 -13.65 11.00
N ASN A 55 -10.01 -14.81 10.64
CA ASN A 55 -9.42 -15.72 11.61
C ASN A 55 -7.95 -15.35 11.84
N LEU A 56 -7.70 -14.57 12.89
CA LEU A 56 -6.33 -14.27 13.35
C LEU A 56 -5.92 -15.26 14.45
N ARG A 57 -4.79 -15.93 14.25
CA ARG A 57 -4.15 -16.84 15.20
C ARG A 57 -2.77 -16.30 15.55
N TYR A 58 -2.31 -16.58 16.76
CA TYR A 58 -0.97 -16.22 17.22
C TYR A 58 -0.55 -17.18 18.33
N GLU A 59 0.76 -17.29 18.56
CA GLU A 59 1.30 -18.13 19.63
C GLU A 59 1.39 -17.36 20.94
N LYS A 60 1.95 -16.15 20.88
CA LYS A 60 2.16 -15.29 22.04
C LYS A 60 1.94 -13.84 21.67
N LEU A 61 1.36 -13.08 22.60
CA LEU A 61 1.19 -11.63 22.50
C LEU A 61 1.72 -11.01 23.79
N VAL A 62 2.71 -10.12 23.67
CA VAL A 62 3.38 -9.46 24.81
C VAL A 62 3.45 -7.97 24.59
N ALA A 63 3.10 -7.20 25.61
CA ALA A 63 3.31 -5.75 25.64
C ALA A 63 4.66 -5.40 26.29
N SER A 64 5.48 -4.59 25.62
CA SER A 64 6.76 -4.04 26.09
C SER A 64 6.88 -2.54 25.75
N GLY A 65 8.03 -1.88 26.00
CA GLY A 65 8.27 -0.49 25.56
C GLY A 65 8.33 0.60 26.65
N TYR A 66 8.37 0.20 27.93
CA TYR A 66 8.58 1.13 29.04
C TYR A 66 9.85 1.97 28.84
N PRO A 67 9.84 3.29 29.16
CA PRO A 67 8.72 4.05 29.72
C PRO A 67 7.84 4.75 28.67
N PHE A 68 8.22 4.74 27.40
CA PHE A 68 7.81 5.79 26.47
C PHE A 68 6.86 5.32 25.37
N ALA A 69 6.80 4.03 25.12
CA ALA A 69 5.97 3.42 24.10
C ALA A 69 5.27 2.18 24.63
N ILE A 70 4.29 1.69 23.87
CA ILE A 70 3.75 0.34 24.00
C ILE A 70 4.06 -0.36 22.69
N HIS A 71 4.88 -1.40 22.77
CA HIS A 71 5.18 -2.33 21.70
C HIS A 71 4.40 -3.62 21.97
N LEU A 72 3.45 -3.95 21.11
CA LEU A 72 2.81 -5.26 21.10
C LEU A 72 3.58 -6.14 20.13
N GLU A 73 4.27 -7.12 20.67
CA GLU A 73 4.98 -8.13 19.88
C GLU A 73 4.14 -9.40 19.83
N VAL A 74 3.82 -9.82 18.60
CA VAL A 74 3.04 -11.01 18.29
C VAL A 74 3.96 -12.03 17.65
N THR A 75 4.08 -13.20 18.27
CA THR A 75 4.90 -14.32 17.79
C THR A 75 4.06 -15.25 16.93
N SER A 76 4.61 -15.66 15.78
CA SER A 76 3.97 -16.57 14.82
C SER A 76 2.56 -16.12 14.41
N PRO A 77 2.33 -14.83 14.05
CA PRO A 77 1.01 -14.37 13.63
C PRO A 77 0.56 -15.11 12.37
N ALA A 78 -0.70 -15.54 12.34
CA ALA A 78 -1.33 -16.11 11.17
C ALA A 78 -2.70 -15.47 10.94
N LEU A 79 -2.97 -15.03 9.72
CA LEU A 79 -4.22 -14.42 9.30
C LEU A 79 -4.81 -15.23 8.15
N SER A 80 -6.03 -15.72 8.33
CA SER A 80 -6.80 -16.37 7.28
C SER A 80 -8.01 -15.52 6.92
N VAL A 81 -8.05 -15.07 5.66
CA VAL A 81 -9.16 -14.32 5.07
C VAL A 81 -9.73 -15.14 3.93
N SER A 82 -10.96 -15.60 4.09
CA SER A 82 -11.72 -16.25 3.01
C SER A 82 -12.91 -15.36 2.67
N LYS A 83 -12.84 -14.68 1.53
CA LYS A 83 -13.95 -13.86 1.03
C LYS A 83 -14.21 -14.22 -0.43
N ASN A 84 -15.45 -14.62 -0.73
CA ASN A 84 -15.87 -15.11 -2.04
C ASN A 84 -15.04 -16.35 -2.46
N ALA A 85 -14.71 -16.46 -3.76
CA ALA A 85 -13.90 -17.54 -4.31
C ALA A 85 -12.40 -17.38 -4.07
N PHE A 86 -11.95 -16.34 -3.35
CA PHE A 86 -10.53 -16.06 -3.07
C PHE A 86 -10.22 -16.29 -1.59
N SER A 87 -9.15 -17.03 -1.34
CA SER A 87 -8.61 -17.26 0.00
C SER A 87 -7.19 -16.71 0.10
N LEU A 88 -6.91 -16.01 1.19
CA LEU A 88 -5.59 -15.50 1.55
C LEU A 88 -5.26 -15.99 2.96
N ASP A 89 -4.25 -16.85 3.07
CA ASP A 89 -3.66 -17.26 4.34
C ASP A 89 -2.24 -16.70 4.42
N TRP A 90 -1.98 -15.88 5.43
CA TRP A 90 -0.66 -15.33 5.72
C TRP A 90 -0.19 -15.86 7.06
N GLN A 91 1.09 -16.20 7.16
CA GLN A 91 1.78 -16.50 8.41
C GLN A 91 3.14 -15.79 8.40
N GLY A 92 3.43 -15.07 9.48
CA GLY A 92 4.71 -14.40 9.70
C GLY A 92 5.44 -14.96 10.90
N GLU A 93 6.73 -14.64 11.01
CA GLU A 93 7.55 -14.96 12.18
C GLU A 93 7.27 -14.02 13.34
N SER A 94 7.25 -12.70 13.08
CA SER A 94 6.96 -11.69 14.08
C SER A 94 6.17 -10.52 13.50
N LEU A 95 5.28 -9.96 14.31
CA LEU A 95 4.58 -8.71 14.03
C LEU A 95 4.70 -7.81 15.26
N LYS A 96 5.12 -6.57 15.04
CA LYS A 96 5.31 -5.57 16.08
C LYS A 96 4.41 -4.38 15.82
N VAL A 97 3.47 -4.12 16.72
CA VAL A 97 2.65 -2.90 16.72
C VAL A 97 3.21 -1.93 17.75
N THR A 98 3.50 -0.71 17.34
CA THR A 98 4.03 0.34 18.21
C THR A 98 3.06 1.52 18.26
N THR A 99 2.76 1.96 19.48
CA THR A 99 2.08 3.22 19.77
C THR A 99 2.87 4.02 20.81
N ARG A 100 2.93 5.34 20.67
CA ARG A 100 3.67 6.24 21.59
C ARG A 100 2.69 6.92 22.52
N LEU A 101 3.06 7.06 23.80
CA LEU A 101 2.15 7.60 24.81
C LEU A 101 1.80 9.08 24.59
N TRP A 102 2.71 9.86 24.00
CA TRP A 102 2.51 11.27 23.65
C TRP A 102 1.91 11.50 22.26
N ASP A 103 1.91 10.48 21.39
CA ASP A 103 1.38 10.55 20.02
C ASP A 103 0.38 9.40 19.83
N LYS A 104 -0.76 9.50 20.52
CA LYS A 104 -1.84 8.50 20.53
C LYS A 104 -2.53 8.31 19.17
N ASN A 105 -2.19 9.16 18.21
CA ASN A 105 -2.81 9.23 16.90
C ASN A 105 -2.01 8.46 15.84
N ARG A 106 -0.80 8.01 16.18
CA ARG A 106 0.10 7.32 15.25
C ARG A 106 0.26 5.86 15.65
N TYR A 107 0.00 4.99 14.69
CA TYR A 107 0.12 3.55 14.83
C TYR A 107 1.11 3.03 13.81
N ARG A 108 2.11 2.29 14.28
CA ARG A 108 3.16 1.71 13.43
C ARG A 108 3.11 0.19 13.54
N ILE A 109 2.94 -0.50 12.44
CA ILE A 109 2.94 -1.96 12.35
C ILE A 109 4.17 -2.36 11.54
N GLU A 110 4.98 -3.25 12.08
CA GLU A 110 6.19 -3.74 11.46
C GLU A 110 6.19 -5.27 11.44
N VAL A 111 6.47 -5.84 10.27
CA VAL A 111 6.56 -7.28 10.02
C VAL A 111 7.92 -7.56 9.40
N SER A 112 8.61 -8.57 9.90
CA SER A 112 9.91 -9.00 9.40
C SER A 112 10.15 -10.48 9.65
N GLY A 113 11.23 -11.01 9.05
CA GLY A 113 11.61 -12.41 9.13
C GLY A 113 10.85 -13.28 8.15
N LYS A 114 10.75 -14.57 8.45
CA LYS A 114 10.16 -15.55 7.55
C LYS A 114 8.66 -15.34 7.37
N GLN A 115 8.21 -15.38 6.13
CA GLN A 115 6.82 -15.25 5.73
C GLN A 115 6.38 -16.46 4.93
N ILE A 116 5.15 -16.91 5.17
CA ILE A 116 4.43 -17.88 4.36
C ILE A 116 3.15 -17.20 3.90
N LEU A 117 2.94 -17.16 2.59
CA LEU A 117 1.78 -16.55 1.96
C LEU A 117 1.12 -17.59 1.07
N VAL A 118 -0.14 -17.88 1.31
CA VAL A 118 -0.96 -18.75 0.46
C VAL A 118 -2.11 -17.92 -0.10
N PHE A 119 -2.18 -17.76 -1.41
CA PHE A 119 -3.28 -17.03 -2.02
C PHE A 119 -3.75 -17.68 -3.31
N GLY A 120 -5.04 -17.53 -3.63
CA GLY A 120 -5.62 -18.06 -4.86
C GLY A 120 -7.09 -18.41 -4.71
N LYS A 121 -7.60 -19.20 -5.65
CA LYS A 121 -8.95 -19.74 -5.53
C LYS A 121 -9.00 -20.82 -4.47
N ALA A 122 -10.12 -20.95 -3.75
CA ALA A 122 -10.31 -22.01 -2.76
C ALA A 122 -9.98 -23.38 -3.37
N LYS A 123 -9.02 -24.12 -2.76
CA LYS A 123 -8.40 -25.40 -3.20
C LYS A 123 -7.27 -25.34 -4.24
N GLU A 124 -6.97 -24.18 -4.84
CA GLU A 124 -5.89 -23.97 -5.82
C GLU A 124 -4.89 -22.88 -5.37
N GLY A 125 -4.75 -22.68 -4.06
CA GLY A 125 -3.88 -21.65 -3.50
C GLY A 125 -2.41 -21.88 -3.86
N GLN A 126 -1.73 -20.83 -4.34
CA GLN A 126 -0.29 -20.83 -4.51
C GLN A 126 0.38 -20.49 -3.20
N LYS A 127 1.32 -21.32 -2.75
CA LYS A 127 2.08 -21.12 -1.51
C LYS A 127 3.44 -20.52 -1.84
N PHE A 128 3.71 -19.35 -1.29
CA PHE A 128 4.99 -18.65 -1.34
C PHE A 128 5.62 -18.64 0.05
N THR A 129 6.93 -18.84 0.11
CA THR A 129 7.70 -18.81 1.37
C THR A 129 9.00 -18.05 1.14
N GLY A 130 9.45 -17.32 2.15
CA GLY A 130 10.74 -16.64 2.09
C GLY A 130 10.88 -15.58 3.17
N ASP A 131 11.72 -14.59 2.92
CA ASP A 131 12.12 -13.60 3.92
C ASP A 131 11.62 -12.21 3.55
N VAL A 132 11.31 -11.43 4.58
CA VAL A 132 11.02 -10.00 4.48
C VAL A 132 11.93 -9.28 5.47
N GLU A 133 12.80 -8.40 4.95
CA GLU A 133 13.64 -7.57 5.82
C GLU A 133 12.77 -6.60 6.62
N GLN A 134 11.89 -5.87 5.94
CA GLN A 134 10.96 -4.95 6.60
C GLN A 134 9.70 -4.73 5.77
N ALA A 135 8.55 -4.94 6.40
CA ALA A 135 7.27 -4.44 5.95
C ALA A 135 6.70 -3.52 7.02
N LEU A 136 6.57 -2.24 6.70
CA LEU A 136 6.16 -1.19 7.61
C LEU A 136 4.83 -0.59 7.13
N ALA A 137 3.85 -0.52 8.02
CA ALA A 137 2.63 0.24 7.80
C ALA A 137 2.46 1.27 8.93
N GLU A 138 2.30 2.54 8.58
CA GLU A 138 2.05 3.62 9.51
C GLU A 138 0.71 4.29 9.18
N PHE A 139 -0.10 4.48 10.22
CA PHE A 139 -1.40 5.12 10.14
C PHE A 139 -1.42 6.32 11.09
N VAL A 140 -1.92 7.45 10.62
CA VAL A 140 -2.15 8.64 11.44
C VAL A 140 -3.64 8.96 11.42
N LEU A 141 -4.22 9.11 12.62
CA LEU A 141 -5.59 9.54 12.81
C LEU A 141 -5.63 10.96 13.39
N PHE A 142 -6.56 11.79 12.94
CA PHE A 142 -6.83 13.09 13.54
C PHE A 142 -8.32 13.19 13.83
N LYS A 143 -8.67 13.43 15.11
CA LYS A 143 -10.07 13.46 15.57
C LYS A 143 -10.87 12.20 15.21
N GLY A 144 -10.21 11.04 15.19
CA GLY A 144 -10.84 9.75 14.86
C GLY A 144 -10.94 9.44 13.36
N GLU A 145 -10.52 10.36 12.48
CA GLU A 145 -10.47 10.12 11.04
C GLU A 145 -9.06 9.79 10.59
N LEU A 146 -8.92 8.85 9.65
CA LEU A 146 -7.64 8.54 9.01
C LEU A 146 -7.18 9.75 8.18
N THR A 147 -5.95 10.22 8.39
CA THR A 147 -5.37 11.32 7.61
C THR A 147 -4.18 10.89 6.77
N ASN A 148 -3.38 9.93 7.26
CA ASN A 148 -2.20 9.47 6.56
C ASN A 148 -2.07 7.95 6.66
N VAL A 149 -1.70 7.33 5.55
CA VAL A 149 -1.28 5.93 5.45
C VAL A 149 0.05 5.92 4.73
N ASN A 150 1.06 5.32 5.35
CA ASN A 150 2.34 5.06 4.72
C ASN A 150 2.63 3.57 4.80
N ILE A 151 2.88 2.92 3.67
CA ILE A 151 3.27 1.51 3.61
C ILE A 151 4.61 1.45 2.89
N GLY A 152 5.60 0.84 3.52
CA GLY A 152 6.92 0.60 2.98
C GLY A 152 7.25 -0.90 3.02
N LEU A 153 7.78 -1.42 1.92
CA LEU A 153 8.33 -2.77 1.82
C LEU A 153 9.79 -2.67 1.40
N THR A 154 10.65 -3.38 2.09
CA THR A 154 12.09 -3.47 1.83
C THR A 154 12.50 -4.93 1.79
N GLU A 155 13.20 -5.32 0.72
CA GLU A 155 13.77 -6.65 0.51
C GLU A 155 12.80 -7.80 0.84
N VAL A 156 11.69 -7.86 0.09
CA VAL A 156 10.76 -8.99 0.10
C VAL A 156 11.22 -10.00 -0.94
N GLN A 157 11.50 -11.23 -0.51
CA GLN A 157 11.88 -12.33 -1.41
C GLN A 157 11.08 -13.57 -1.06
N LEU A 158 10.07 -13.90 -1.86
CA LEU A 158 9.23 -15.07 -1.66
C LEU A 158 9.31 -16.01 -2.87
N ILE A 159 9.44 -17.30 -2.62
CA ILE A 159 9.56 -18.35 -3.63
C ILE A 159 8.36 -19.28 -3.53
N ASN A 160 7.77 -19.63 -4.68
CA ASN A 160 6.67 -20.60 -4.71
C ASN A 160 7.17 -21.99 -4.30
N TYR A 161 6.50 -22.58 -3.32
CA TYR A 161 6.81 -23.91 -2.77
C TYR A 161 6.74 -25.02 -3.83
N ASN A 162 5.79 -24.95 -4.76
CA ASN A 162 5.59 -25.96 -5.80
C ASN A 162 6.39 -25.67 -7.08
N ALA A 163 6.90 -24.44 -7.25
CA ALA A 163 7.56 -24.00 -8.47
C ALA A 163 8.65 -22.99 -8.16
N ALA A 164 9.86 -23.45 -7.82
CA ALA A 164 10.97 -22.59 -7.39
C ALA A 164 11.35 -21.46 -8.37
N SER A 165 10.99 -21.59 -9.66
CA SER A 165 11.16 -20.53 -10.67
C SER A 165 10.20 -19.35 -10.52
N GLU A 166 9.14 -19.48 -9.70
CA GLU A 166 8.14 -18.45 -9.46
C GLU A 166 8.50 -17.68 -8.20
N VAL A 167 8.89 -16.43 -8.39
CA VAL A 167 9.41 -15.58 -7.33
C VAL A 167 8.59 -14.29 -7.27
N ILE A 168 8.30 -13.83 -6.06
CA ILE A 168 7.86 -12.48 -5.76
C ILE A 168 9.07 -11.76 -5.15
N GLY A 169 9.60 -10.78 -5.87
CA GLY A 169 10.74 -9.98 -5.44
C GLY A 169 10.35 -8.51 -5.36
N ILE A 170 10.40 -7.91 -4.17
CA ILE A 170 10.14 -6.49 -3.95
C ILE A 170 11.36 -5.89 -3.23
N PRO A 171 12.36 -5.39 -3.98
CA PRO A 171 13.51 -4.71 -3.39
C PRO A 171 13.07 -3.50 -2.57
N ARG A 172 12.23 -2.65 -3.16
CA ARG A 172 11.60 -1.52 -2.49
C ARG A 172 10.24 -1.20 -3.08
N ALA A 173 9.25 -0.98 -2.22
CA ALA A 173 7.97 -0.41 -2.60
C ALA A 173 7.46 0.54 -1.52
N GLU A 174 6.87 1.65 -1.93
CA GLU A 174 6.29 2.65 -1.03
C GLU A 174 4.90 3.04 -1.53
N LEU A 175 3.98 3.25 -0.59
CA LEU A 175 2.66 3.80 -0.82
C LEU A 175 2.37 4.84 0.26
N LEU A 176 2.12 6.07 -0.16
CA LEU A 176 1.69 7.16 0.69
C LEU A 176 0.29 7.61 0.26
N VAL A 177 -0.65 7.59 1.19
CA VAL A 177 -1.98 8.19 1.03
C VAL A 177 -2.13 9.25 2.09
N LYS A 178 -2.45 10.48 1.68
CA LYS A 178 -2.55 11.63 2.59
C LYS A 178 -3.82 12.42 2.29
N LYS A 179 -4.57 12.74 3.34
CA LYS A 179 -5.70 13.67 3.31
C LYS A 179 -5.14 15.08 3.13
N LEU A 180 -5.71 15.80 2.19
CA LEU A 180 -5.34 17.18 1.90
C LEU A 180 -6.32 18.13 2.59
N GLU A 181 -5.80 19.21 3.16
CA GLU A 181 -6.64 20.28 3.68
C GLU A 181 -7.26 21.02 2.49
N LYS A 182 -8.59 21.05 2.43
CA LYS A 182 -9.31 21.77 1.38
C LYS A 182 -9.45 23.24 1.77
N PRO A 183 -9.21 24.18 0.83
CA PRO A 183 -9.76 25.53 0.94
C PRO A 183 -11.30 25.44 0.96
N ASP A 184 -11.97 26.12 1.89
CA ASP A 184 -13.44 26.07 2.08
C ASP A 184 -14.26 26.45 0.83
N VAL A 185 -13.64 27.09 -0.17
CA VAL A 185 -14.32 27.71 -1.31
C VAL A 185 -14.16 26.92 -2.61
N ASP A 186 -13.25 25.94 -2.67
CA ASP A 186 -12.96 25.21 -3.91
C ASP A 186 -13.47 23.76 -3.86
N VAL A 187 -14.63 23.54 -4.49
CA VAL A 187 -15.26 22.22 -4.62
C VAL A 187 -14.42 21.26 -5.48
N HIS A 188 -13.52 21.80 -6.32
CA HIS A 188 -12.57 21.03 -7.14
C HIS A 188 -11.22 20.79 -6.45
N ALA A 189 -11.05 21.21 -5.19
CA ALA A 189 -9.84 20.93 -4.45
C ALA A 189 -9.68 19.43 -4.17
N ALA A 190 -8.45 18.94 -4.34
CA ALA A 190 -8.07 17.58 -4.01
C ALA A 190 -8.31 17.30 -2.52
N SER A 191 -9.00 16.20 -2.25
CA SER A 191 -9.30 15.68 -0.90
C SER A 191 -8.23 14.73 -0.38
N TRP A 192 -7.60 14.00 -1.30
CA TRP A 192 -6.59 13.00 -1.01
C TRP A 192 -5.51 13.03 -2.07
N SER A 193 -4.26 12.86 -1.66
CA SER A 193 -3.14 12.54 -2.53
C SER A 193 -2.75 11.08 -2.31
N LEU A 194 -2.47 10.37 -3.40
CA LEU A 194 -1.86 9.05 -3.42
C LEU A 194 -0.54 9.15 -4.18
N SER A 195 0.52 8.62 -3.59
CA SER A 195 1.82 8.43 -4.25
C SER A 195 2.24 6.99 -4.03
N ALA A 196 2.68 6.30 -5.08
CA ALA A 196 3.24 4.96 -4.92
C ALA A 196 4.46 4.77 -5.83
N SER A 197 5.45 4.02 -5.35
CA SER A 197 6.65 3.71 -6.11
C SER A 197 7.09 2.27 -5.86
N THR A 198 7.69 1.64 -6.87
CA THR A 198 8.33 0.33 -6.76
C THR A 198 9.59 0.31 -7.61
N GLU A 199 10.63 -0.34 -7.12
CA GLU A 199 11.89 -0.52 -7.86
C GLU A 199 12.09 -1.99 -8.20
N ASN A 200 12.20 -2.30 -9.50
CA ASN A 200 12.55 -3.63 -9.99
C ASN A 200 11.67 -4.76 -9.42
N LEU A 201 10.38 -4.52 -9.27
CA LEU A 201 9.37 -5.49 -8.85
C LEU A 201 9.40 -6.72 -9.77
N ILE A 202 9.54 -7.90 -9.17
CA ILE A 202 9.51 -9.19 -9.85
C ILE A 202 8.24 -9.91 -9.42
N LEU A 203 7.42 -10.32 -10.38
CA LEU A 203 6.17 -11.01 -10.13
C LEU A 203 6.08 -12.29 -10.96
N PRO A 204 5.44 -13.37 -10.44
CA PRO A 204 5.37 -14.66 -11.11
C PRO A 204 4.78 -14.58 -12.52
N TRP A 205 3.77 -13.72 -12.73
CA TRP A 205 3.10 -13.56 -14.03
C TRP A 205 3.93 -12.82 -15.08
N PHE A 206 5.05 -12.19 -14.71
CA PHE A 206 5.98 -11.58 -15.66
C PHE A 206 7.11 -12.51 -16.09
N ARG A 207 7.17 -13.74 -15.57
CA ARG A 207 8.24 -14.71 -15.88
C ARG A 207 8.36 -15.01 -17.38
N PHE A 208 7.24 -15.00 -18.11
CA PHE A 208 7.18 -15.25 -19.55
C PHE A 208 7.01 -13.96 -20.35
N SER A 209 7.14 -12.80 -19.71
CA SER A 209 7.00 -11.53 -20.40
C SER A 209 8.14 -11.37 -21.40
N PRO A 210 7.84 -11.01 -22.67
CA PRO A 210 8.86 -10.73 -23.66
C PRO A 210 9.71 -9.51 -23.32
N LEU A 211 9.26 -8.69 -22.37
CA LEU A 211 9.93 -7.47 -21.95
C LEU A 211 10.82 -7.69 -20.71
N GLY A 212 11.03 -8.93 -20.30
CA GLY A 212 11.80 -9.26 -19.11
C GLY A 212 10.94 -9.33 -17.85
N THR A 213 11.57 -9.60 -16.70
CA THR A 213 10.84 -9.98 -15.46
C THR A 213 10.66 -8.84 -14.47
N LYS A 214 11.37 -7.73 -14.67
CA LYS A 214 11.38 -6.58 -13.76
C LYS A 214 10.39 -5.51 -14.21
N LEU A 215 9.68 -4.95 -13.25
CA LEU A 215 8.75 -3.84 -13.40
C LEU A 215 9.15 -2.72 -12.44
N SER A 216 9.18 -1.48 -12.92
CA SER A 216 9.23 -0.31 -12.04
C SER A 216 7.97 0.52 -12.26
N LEU A 217 7.43 1.06 -11.18
CA LEU A 217 6.22 1.88 -11.20
C LEU A 217 6.44 3.10 -10.32
N ILE A 218 6.02 4.28 -10.79
CA ILE A 218 5.92 5.49 -9.99
C ILE A 218 4.59 6.15 -10.35
N THR A 219 3.76 6.46 -9.36
CA THR A 219 2.50 7.13 -9.59
C THR A 219 2.21 8.20 -8.55
N GLU A 220 1.56 9.25 -9.01
CA GLU A 220 0.98 10.31 -8.19
C GLU A 220 -0.42 10.61 -8.72
N ALA A 221 -1.40 10.59 -7.82
CA ALA A 221 -2.79 10.82 -8.15
C ALA A 221 -3.48 11.64 -7.05
N HIS A 222 -4.38 12.53 -7.46
CA HIS A 222 -5.20 13.32 -6.56
C HIS A 222 -6.66 12.92 -6.72
N LEU A 223 -7.35 12.77 -5.60
CA LEU A 223 -8.77 12.49 -5.58
C LEU A 223 -9.56 13.77 -5.32
N ILE A 224 -10.43 14.16 -6.25
CA ILE A 224 -11.33 15.30 -6.15
C ILE A 224 -12.70 14.83 -5.63
N GLY A 225 -13.40 15.65 -4.85
CA GLY A 225 -14.68 15.27 -4.21
C GLY A 225 -14.52 14.76 -2.77
N LYS A 226 -15.58 14.27 -2.14
CA LYS A 226 -15.55 13.72 -0.77
C LYS A 226 -15.93 12.24 -0.83
N ILE A 227 -15.19 11.39 -0.14
CA ILE A 227 -15.55 9.97 0.03
C ILE A 227 -16.34 9.85 1.31
N GLU A 228 -17.64 9.55 1.21
CA GLU A 228 -18.55 9.38 2.35
C GLU A 228 -19.55 8.27 2.09
N GLY A 229 -19.74 7.41 3.08
CA GLY A 229 -20.77 6.39 3.03
C GLY A 229 -20.50 5.27 4.04
N ASP A 230 -21.56 4.55 4.36
CA ASP A 230 -21.54 3.49 5.38
C ASP A 230 -20.83 2.23 4.89
N ASN A 231 -20.71 2.07 3.56
CA ASN A 231 -20.01 0.96 2.92
C ASN A 231 -19.33 1.44 1.62
N LEU A 232 -18.38 0.64 1.13
CA LEU A 232 -17.57 0.98 -0.04
C LEU A 232 -18.40 1.34 -1.28
N VAL A 233 -19.42 0.55 -1.62
CA VAL A 233 -20.24 0.76 -2.82
C VAL A 233 -20.96 2.11 -2.74
N ARG A 234 -21.64 2.36 -1.62
CA ARG A 234 -22.36 3.62 -1.39
C ARG A 234 -21.41 4.82 -1.36
N SER A 235 -20.21 4.66 -0.81
CA SER A 235 -19.19 5.70 -0.81
C SER A 235 -18.73 6.08 -2.21
N LEU A 236 -18.57 5.09 -3.09
CA LEU A 236 -18.19 5.31 -4.49
C LEU A 236 -19.34 5.90 -5.32
N GLU A 237 -20.59 5.48 -5.07
CA GLU A 237 -21.78 6.07 -5.70
C GLU A 237 -21.92 7.54 -5.32
N ASN A 238 -21.89 7.85 -4.02
CA ASN A 238 -21.95 9.22 -3.53
C ASN A 238 -20.80 10.07 -4.10
N TRP A 239 -19.58 9.53 -4.12
CA TRP A 239 -18.42 10.24 -4.66
C TRP A 239 -18.61 10.54 -6.16
N ARG A 240 -19.06 9.57 -6.94
CA ARG A 240 -19.36 9.74 -8.37
C ARG A 240 -20.48 10.76 -8.59
N ASP A 241 -21.59 10.63 -7.89
CA ASP A 241 -22.79 11.45 -8.08
C ASP A 241 -22.55 12.92 -7.68
N ASN A 242 -21.58 13.16 -6.79
CA ASN A 242 -21.09 14.50 -6.45
C ASN A 242 -19.97 15.01 -7.38
N GLY A 243 -19.77 14.38 -8.55
CA GLY A 243 -18.79 14.81 -9.55
C GLY A 243 -17.34 14.46 -9.21
N GLY A 244 -17.12 13.45 -8.38
CA GLY A 244 -15.79 12.99 -7.99
C GLY A 244 -14.96 12.48 -9.17
N THR A 245 -13.69 12.87 -9.18
CA THR A 245 -12.71 12.45 -10.19
C THR A 245 -11.36 12.12 -9.55
N ALA A 246 -10.60 11.24 -10.19
CA ALA A 246 -9.22 10.95 -9.84
C ALA A 246 -8.31 11.55 -10.93
N GLU A 247 -7.55 12.57 -10.56
CA GLU A 247 -6.54 13.18 -11.41
C GLU A 247 -5.23 12.41 -11.29
N LEU A 248 -4.87 11.67 -12.33
CA LEU A 248 -3.58 11.01 -12.45
C LEU A 248 -2.54 12.03 -12.91
N LYS A 249 -1.76 12.58 -11.97
CA LYS A 249 -0.69 13.55 -12.24
C LYS A 249 0.47 12.88 -12.98
N THR A 250 0.82 11.67 -12.56
CA THR A 250 1.81 10.86 -13.28
C THR A 250 1.58 9.38 -12.99
N LEU A 251 1.81 8.55 -14.01
CA LEU A 251 2.03 7.12 -13.91
C LEU A 251 3.17 6.77 -14.85
N LYS A 252 4.33 6.43 -14.28
CA LYS A 252 5.51 5.95 -14.99
C LYS A 252 5.61 4.46 -14.78
N ILE A 253 5.62 3.70 -15.86
CA ILE A 253 5.82 2.25 -15.86
C ILE A 253 7.05 1.95 -16.71
N GLY A 254 8.00 1.22 -16.14
CA GLY A 254 9.16 0.68 -16.84
C GLY A 254 9.10 -0.84 -16.85
N HIS A 255 9.10 -1.44 -18.03
CA HIS A 255 9.13 -2.90 -18.21
C HIS A 255 10.08 -3.28 -19.35
N GLY A 256 11.30 -3.68 -18.98
CA GLY A 256 12.40 -3.86 -19.94
C GLY A 256 12.64 -2.61 -20.78
N PRO A 257 12.61 -2.71 -22.12
CA PRO A 257 12.80 -1.54 -22.98
C PRO A 257 11.61 -0.58 -22.98
N LEU A 258 10.40 -1.05 -22.63
CA LEU A 258 9.19 -0.24 -22.69
C LEU A 258 9.14 0.72 -21.50
N LYS A 259 9.06 2.01 -21.80
CA LYS A 259 8.71 3.04 -20.81
C LYS A 259 7.40 3.70 -21.21
N VAL A 260 6.49 3.79 -20.26
CA VAL A 260 5.19 4.45 -20.43
C VAL A 260 5.09 5.53 -19.37
N HIS A 261 4.78 6.76 -19.79
CA HIS A 261 4.44 7.85 -18.89
C HIS A 261 3.04 8.33 -19.22
N THR A 262 2.13 8.28 -18.25
CA THR A 262 0.71 8.55 -18.45
C THR A 262 0.23 9.60 -17.45
N GLU A 263 -0.66 10.47 -17.91
CA GLU A 263 -1.38 11.47 -17.11
C GLU A 263 -2.82 11.56 -17.59
N GLY A 264 -3.72 12.08 -16.76
CA GLY A 264 -5.09 12.37 -17.17
C GLY A 264 -6.10 12.25 -16.04
N THR A 265 -7.36 12.01 -16.38
CA THR A 265 -8.47 12.03 -15.42
C THR A 265 -9.32 10.79 -15.56
N LEU A 266 -9.62 10.18 -14.42
CA LEU A 266 -10.48 9.02 -14.27
C LEU A 266 -11.71 9.38 -13.45
N ALA A 267 -12.82 8.72 -13.73
CA ALA A 267 -14.07 8.78 -12.99
C ALA A 267 -14.71 7.39 -13.00
N LEU A 268 -15.90 7.28 -12.42
CA LEU A 268 -16.71 6.06 -12.44
C LEU A 268 -17.97 6.25 -13.27
N ASP A 269 -18.37 5.23 -14.02
CA ASP A 269 -19.65 5.22 -14.73
C ASP A 269 -20.82 4.83 -13.81
N ASN A 270 -22.02 4.75 -14.39
CA ASN A 270 -23.24 4.36 -13.67
C ASN A 270 -23.20 2.95 -13.06
N LYS A 271 -22.28 2.09 -13.51
CA LYS A 271 -22.05 0.73 -13.00
C LYS A 271 -20.79 0.65 -12.13
N LEU A 272 -20.29 1.80 -11.68
CA LEU A 272 -19.05 1.95 -10.91
C LEU A 272 -17.85 1.32 -11.62
N GLN A 273 -17.80 1.39 -12.95
CA GLN A 273 -16.64 0.97 -13.73
C GLN A 273 -15.77 2.17 -14.06
N PRO A 274 -14.44 2.03 -14.05
CA PRO A 274 -13.54 3.11 -14.44
C PRO A 274 -13.81 3.60 -15.85
N ILE A 275 -13.93 4.93 -15.98
CA ILE A 275 -13.97 5.64 -17.26
C ILE A 275 -13.00 6.82 -17.20
N GLY A 276 -12.49 7.27 -18.33
CA GLY A 276 -11.60 8.43 -18.34
C GLY A 276 -10.82 8.61 -19.62
N ALA A 277 -10.06 9.70 -19.65
CA ALA A 277 -9.18 10.07 -20.73
C ALA A 277 -7.79 10.33 -20.18
N LEU A 278 -6.81 9.74 -20.86
CA LEU A 278 -5.40 9.76 -20.48
C LEU A 278 -4.56 10.11 -21.71
N THR A 279 -3.45 10.79 -21.49
CA THR A 279 -2.38 10.93 -22.48
C THR A 279 -1.23 10.04 -22.04
N ALA A 280 -0.69 9.24 -22.96
CA ALA A 280 0.47 8.40 -22.71
C ALA A 280 1.60 8.75 -23.66
N LYS A 281 2.79 8.92 -23.09
CA LYS A 281 4.07 9.07 -23.76
C LYS A 281 4.82 7.73 -23.68
N LEU A 282 5.12 7.12 -24.83
CA LEU A 282 5.79 5.82 -24.91
C LEU A 282 7.20 5.98 -25.50
N GLU A 283 8.15 5.26 -24.90
CA GLU A 283 9.54 5.15 -25.36
C GLU A 283 9.95 3.67 -25.45
N GLY A 284 10.96 3.36 -26.26
CA GLY A 284 11.49 2.00 -26.41
C GLY A 284 10.57 1.03 -27.16
N PHE A 285 9.62 1.56 -27.94
CA PHE A 285 8.64 0.77 -28.69
C PHE A 285 9.28 -0.08 -29.81
N TYR A 286 10.39 0.35 -30.42
CA TYR A 286 11.09 -0.45 -31.43
C TYR A 286 11.65 -1.75 -30.83
N GLN A 287 12.36 -1.63 -29.71
CA GLN A 287 12.92 -2.75 -28.96
C GLN A 287 11.81 -3.64 -28.36
N THR A 288 10.71 -3.02 -27.94
CA THR A 288 9.51 -3.74 -27.49
C THR A 288 8.94 -4.64 -28.60
N ILE A 289 8.81 -4.11 -29.82
CA ILE A 289 8.35 -4.90 -30.98
C ILE A 289 9.34 -6.01 -31.33
N ASP A 290 10.64 -5.75 -31.25
CA ASP A 290 11.65 -6.79 -31.49
C ASP A 290 11.59 -7.91 -30.47
N ALA A 291 11.41 -7.57 -29.19
CA ALA A 291 11.27 -8.56 -28.13
C ALA A 291 10.00 -9.41 -28.30
N LEU A 292 8.89 -8.78 -28.68
CA LEU A 292 7.64 -9.48 -29.02
C LEU A 292 7.80 -10.39 -30.25
N LYS A 293 8.52 -9.94 -31.27
CA LYS A 293 8.82 -10.73 -32.47
C LYS A 293 9.71 -11.92 -32.14
N ALA A 294 10.74 -11.74 -31.32
CA ALA A 294 11.69 -12.79 -30.94
C ALA A 294 11.02 -13.98 -30.27
N LEU A 295 9.93 -13.73 -29.52
CA LEU A 295 9.13 -14.76 -28.87
C LEU A 295 7.87 -15.15 -29.66
N SER A 296 7.81 -14.79 -30.95
CA SER A 296 6.71 -15.11 -31.86
C SER A 296 5.32 -14.62 -31.40
N VAL A 297 5.26 -13.65 -30.48
CA VAL A 297 4.02 -12.99 -30.07
C VAL A 297 3.46 -12.14 -31.21
N VAL A 298 4.35 -11.58 -32.03
CA VAL A 298 4.02 -10.81 -33.24
C VAL A 298 4.79 -11.40 -34.42
N THR A 299 4.12 -11.61 -35.56
CA THR A 299 4.77 -12.12 -36.78
C THR A 299 5.80 -11.12 -37.31
N ALA A 300 6.82 -11.60 -38.03
CA ALA A 300 7.83 -10.73 -38.63
C ALA A 300 7.21 -9.64 -39.54
N ARG A 301 6.19 -10.00 -40.32
CA ARG A 301 5.45 -9.06 -41.18
C ARG A 301 4.76 -7.98 -40.35
N ASN A 302 4.00 -8.36 -39.32
CA ASN A 302 3.27 -7.41 -38.47
C ASN A 302 4.24 -6.50 -37.70
N ALA A 303 5.38 -7.03 -37.25
CA ALA A 303 6.42 -6.25 -36.59
C ALA A 303 6.99 -5.16 -37.53
N ILE A 304 7.28 -5.49 -38.79
CA ILE A 304 7.75 -4.52 -39.79
C ILE A 304 6.68 -3.44 -40.02
N THR A 305 5.43 -3.84 -40.26
CA THR A 305 4.32 -2.89 -40.47
C THR A 305 4.13 -1.96 -39.27
N ALA A 306 4.15 -2.51 -38.05
CA ALA A 306 4.02 -1.73 -36.83
C ALA A 306 5.15 -0.71 -36.68
N LYS A 307 6.40 -1.11 -36.94
CA LYS A 307 7.56 -0.20 -36.90
C LYS A 307 7.46 0.95 -37.89
N VAL A 308 6.98 0.69 -39.12
CA VAL A 308 6.77 1.74 -40.12
C VAL A 308 5.70 2.73 -39.65
N LEU A 309 4.54 2.23 -39.20
CA LEU A 309 3.45 3.08 -38.72
C LEU A 309 3.89 3.93 -37.52
N ILE A 310 4.59 3.32 -36.56
CA ILE A 310 5.07 4.05 -35.40
C ILE A 310 6.15 5.05 -35.80
N GLY A 311 7.02 4.73 -36.77
CA GLY A 311 8.00 5.69 -37.30
C GLY A 311 7.37 6.98 -37.82
N VAL A 312 6.21 6.88 -38.48
CA VAL A 312 5.44 8.04 -38.96
C VAL A 312 4.81 8.84 -37.81
N LEU A 313 4.37 8.16 -36.74
CA LEU A 313 3.68 8.80 -35.60
C LEU A 313 4.64 9.31 -34.52
N SER A 314 5.85 8.76 -34.44
CA SER A 314 6.83 9.08 -33.42
C SER A 314 7.53 10.41 -33.71
N ARG A 315 7.94 11.10 -32.66
CA ARG A 315 8.70 12.35 -32.75
C ARG A 315 10.04 12.19 -32.06
N ALA A 316 11.08 12.74 -32.66
CA ALA A 316 12.37 12.90 -32.00
C ALA A 316 12.26 14.07 -30.99
N PRO A 317 12.63 13.86 -29.72
CA PRO A 317 12.76 14.94 -28.75
C PRO A 317 13.79 16.00 -29.16
N VAL A 318 13.55 17.25 -28.77
CA VAL A 318 14.42 18.39 -29.10
C VAL A 318 15.80 18.27 -28.43
N ASP A 319 15.86 17.61 -27.28
CA ASP A 319 17.07 17.36 -26.48
C ASP A 319 17.89 16.16 -26.96
N GLY A 320 17.53 15.54 -28.09
CA GLY A 320 18.25 14.39 -28.65
C GLY A 320 17.96 13.06 -27.93
N GLY A 321 16.89 12.99 -27.12
CA GLY A 321 16.43 11.77 -26.47
C GLY A 321 15.91 10.68 -27.43
N PRO A 322 15.56 9.49 -26.91
CA PRO A 322 14.98 8.41 -27.72
C PRO A 322 13.65 8.84 -28.35
N PRO A 323 13.24 8.27 -29.50
CA PRO A 323 11.99 8.63 -30.15
C PRO A 323 10.80 8.33 -29.24
N VAL A 324 9.80 9.20 -29.32
CA VAL A 324 8.63 9.20 -28.44
C VAL A 324 7.35 9.04 -29.26
N LEU A 325 6.41 8.25 -28.74
CA LEU A 325 5.06 8.14 -29.28
C LEU A 325 4.05 8.69 -28.27
N ASN A 326 3.31 9.74 -28.64
CA ASN A 326 2.24 10.31 -27.83
C ASN A 326 0.89 9.74 -28.27
N LEU A 327 0.13 9.19 -27.32
CA LEU A 327 -1.12 8.48 -27.56
C LEU A 327 -2.21 9.04 -26.65
N SER A 328 -3.38 9.31 -27.22
CA SER A 328 -4.59 9.55 -26.44
C SER A 328 -5.27 8.22 -26.15
N ILE A 329 -5.43 7.91 -24.88
CA ILE A 329 -6.03 6.69 -24.37
C ILE A 329 -7.37 7.05 -23.72
N THR A 330 -8.44 6.33 -24.07
CA THR A 330 -9.73 6.50 -23.39
C THR A 330 -10.23 5.17 -22.87
N ALA A 331 -10.76 5.16 -21.65
CA ALA A 331 -11.48 4.05 -21.06
C ALA A 331 -12.97 4.39 -21.03
N GLN A 332 -13.80 3.62 -21.72
CA GLN A 332 -15.25 3.78 -21.70
C GLN A 332 -15.96 2.48 -22.02
N ASN A 333 -17.10 2.23 -21.38
CA ASN A 333 -17.90 1.01 -21.60
C ASN A 333 -17.07 -0.28 -21.44
N GLN A 334 -16.17 -0.32 -20.45
CA GLN A 334 -15.21 -1.42 -20.22
C GLN A 334 -14.27 -1.70 -21.40
N ASN A 335 -14.00 -0.72 -22.25
CA ASN A 335 -13.07 -0.85 -23.37
C ASN A 335 -12.00 0.23 -23.29
N LEU A 336 -10.76 -0.17 -23.54
CA LEU A 336 -9.63 0.73 -23.68
C LEU A 336 -9.40 1.02 -25.16
N TYR A 337 -9.28 2.29 -25.51
CA TYR A 337 -9.06 2.75 -26.88
C TYR A 337 -7.77 3.56 -26.98
N ILE A 338 -7.13 3.50 -28.14
CA ILE A 338 -6.12 4.46 -28.59
C ILE A 338 -6.70 5.19 -29.80
N GLY A 339 -7.02 6.47 -29.64
CA GLY A 339 -7.83 7.19 -30.61
C GLY A 339 -9.12 6.41 -30.93
N PRO A 340 -9.42 6.10 -32.22
CA PRO A 340 -10.61 5.34 -32.59
C PRO A 340 -10.45 3.81 -32.45
N ILE A 341 -9.25 3.31 -32.15
CA ILE A 341 -8.94 1.87 -32.18
C ILE A 341 -9.15 1.26 -30.81
N ARG A 342 -10.04 0.27 -30.72
CA ARG A 342 -10.22 -0.54 -29.51
C ARG A 342 -9.02 -1.48 -29.31
N LEU A 343 -8.34 -1.35 -28.17
CA LEU A 343 -7.21 -2.21 -27.81
C LEU A 343 -7.66 -3.49 -27.12
N LEU A 344 -8.38 -3.35 -26.01
CA LEU A 344 -8.75 -4.46 -25.15
C LEU A 344 -10.03 -4.16 -24.38
N LYS A 345 -10.66 -5.22 -23.89
CA LYS A 345 -11.75 -5.14 -22.93
C LYS A 345 -11.15 -5.14 -21.52
N LEU A 346 -11.49 -4.14 -20.73
CA LEU A 346 -11.11 -4.05 -19.33
C LEU A 346 -11.89 -5.09 -18.51
N PRO A 347 -11.28 -5.71 -17.49
CA PRO A 347 -11.99 -6.59 -16.58
C PRO A 347 -13.03 -5.78 -15.81
N LYS A 348 -14.22 -6.37 -15.62
CA LYS A 348 -15.27 -5.75 -14.81
C LYS A 348 -14.82 -5.76 -13.34
N VAL A 349 -14.88 -4.60 -12.69
CA VAL A 349 -14.67 -4.52 -11.24
C VAL A 349 -15.91 -5.05 -10.55
N ASN A 350 -15.73 -6.07 -9.71
CA ASN A 350 -16.78 -6.57 -8.83
C ASN A 350 -16.59 -5.96 -7.44
N TRP A 351 -17.57 -5.18 -6.99
CA TRP A 351 -17.55 -4.50 -5.70
C TRP A 351 -18.20 -5.32 -4.57
N HIS A 352 -18.66 -6.54 -4.85
CA HIS A 352 -19.30 -7.47 -3.91
C HIS A 352 -18.40 -8.63 -3.50
#